data_AF-A0A7S3NT26-F1
#
_entry.id   AF-A0A7S3NT26-F1
#
_cell.length_a   1.000
_cell.length_b   1.000
_cell.length_c   1.000
_cell.angle_alpha   90.00
_cell.angle_beta   90.00
_cell.angle_gamma   90.00
#
_symmetry.space_group_name_H-M   'P 1'
#
loop_
_entity.id
_entity.type
_entity.pdbx_description
1 polymer ?
#
loop_
_entity_poly.entity_id
_entity_poly.type
_entity_poly.pdbx_seq_one_letter_code
_entity_poly.pdbx_strand_id
1 'polypeptide(L)'
;SVKHLKAGDQFGELALLNSKPRAATIMTNENTLLAVLSKKGFDRNLKNSENTKLEREIKELNNFGIFKNITRTSKSKLVKCISKEEVKKGQYLCKENDESVYVYIIKE
;
A
#
# COMPACT_ATOMS: atom_id res chain seq x y z
N SER A 1 -24.18 24.27 -9.86
CA SER A 1 -24.03 25.09 -8.64
C SER A 1 -22.55 25.20 -8.33
N VAL A 2 -22.07 26.38 -7.94
CA VAL A 2 -20.65 26.61 -7.59
C VAL A 2 -20.45 26.25 -6.12
N LYS A 3 -19.40 25.48 -5.82
CA LYS A 3 -19.06 25.11 -4.44
C LYS A 3 -18.11 26.15 -3.85
N HIS A 4 -18.43 26.65 -2.66
CA HIS A 4 -17.53 27.48 -1.86
C HIS A 4 -16.71 26.58 -0.92
N LEU A 5 -15.39 26.74 -0.94
CA LEU A 5 -14.46 26.01 -0.09
C LEU A 5 -14.01 26.90 1.07
N LYS A 6 -13.70 26.30 2.21
CA LYS A 6 -13.22 26.97 3.42
C LYS A 6 -11.84 26.44 3.84
N ALA A 7 -11.22 27.10 4.82
CA ALA A 7 -9.96 26.64 5.40
C ALA A 7 -10.06 25.16 5.85
N GLY A 8 -9.07 24.36 5.43
CA GLY A 8 -9.03 22.91 5.66
C GLY A 8 -9.61 22.06 4.53
N ASP A 9 -10.36 22.65 3.58
CA ASP A 9 -10.82 21.94 2.40
C ASP A 9 -9.69 21.71 1.40
N GLN A 10 -9.87 20.70 0.55
CA GLN A 10 -8.94 20.31 -0.51
C GLN A 10 -9.63 20.23 -1.87
N PHE A 11 -8.85 20.34 -2.94
CA PHE A 11 -9.31 20.17 -4.32
C PHE A 11 -8.15 19.67 -5.21
N GLY A 12 -8.49 19.05 -6.35
CA GLY A 12 -7.50 18.62 -7.34
C GLY A 12 -6.87 17.26 -7.05
N GLU A 13 -7.43 16.48 -6.13
CA GLU A 13 -7.01 15.13 -5.75
C GLU A 13 -6.96 14.16 -6.94
N LEU A 14 -7.86 14.34 -7.92
CA LEU A 14 -7.87 13.55 -9.15
C LEU A 14 -6.59 13.72 -9.98
N ALA A 15 -5.91 14.87 -9.88
CA ALA A 15 -4.64 15.10 -10.57
C ALA A 15 -3.50 14.24 -10.01
N LEU A 16 -3.64 13.70 -8.80
CA LEU A 16 -2.71 12.72 -8.24
C LEU A 16 -2.94 11.33 -8.86
N LEU A 17 -4.19 10.98 -9.19
CA LEU A 17 -4.55 9.65 -9.70
C LEU A 17 -4.40 9.52 -11.22
N ASN A 18 -4.73 10.57 -11.98
CA ASN A 18 -4.70 10.52 -13.44
C ASN A 18 -4.32 11.86 -14.07
N SER A 19 -3.92 11.82 -15.35
CA SER A 19 -3.55 12.99 -16.13
C SER A 19 -4.74 13.47 -16.98
N LYS A 20 -5.88 13.76 -16.36
CA LYS A 20 -7.07 14.33 -17.03
C LYS A 20 -7.08 15.86 -16.94
N PRO A 21 -7.77 16.55 -17.88
CA PRO A 21 -7.97 18.01 -17.80
C PRO A 21 -8.63 18.45 -16.48
N ARG A 22 -8.40 19.70 -16.07
CA ARG A 22 -9.02 20.27 -14.86
C ARG A 22 -10.53 20.31 -15.02
N ALA A 23 -11.26 19.70 -14.09
CA ALA A 23 -12.72 19.66 -14.12
C ALA A 23 -13.38 20.98 -13.68
N ALA A 24 -12.64 21.85 -12.99
CA ALA A 24 -13.13 23.14 -12.51
C ALA A 24 -12.01 24.18 -12.47
N THR A 25 -12.42 25.45 -12.54
CA THR A 25 -11.58 26.62 -12.25
C THR A 25 -11.76 26.99 -10.78
N ILE A 26 -10.65 27.31 -10.10
CA ILE A 26 -10.66 27.76 -8.71
C ILE A 26 -10.22 29.21 -8.67
N MET A 27 -10.95 30.04 -7.93
CA MET A 27 -10.64 31.44 -7.69
C MET A 27 -10.66 31.71 -6.19
N THR A 28 -9.72 32.51 -5.71
CA THR A 28 -9.67 32.93 -4.30
C THR A 28 -10.49 34.21 -4.13
N ASN A 29 -11.42 34.21 -3.18
CA ASN A 29 -12.22 35.38 -2.85
C ASN A 29 -11.47 36.37 -1.94
N GLU A 30 -10.41 35.90 -1.29
CA GLU A 30 -9.57 36.66 -0.35
C GLU A 30 -8.12 36.16 -0.39
N ASN A 31 -7.20 36.84 0.31
CA ASN A 31 -5.83 36.39 0.45
C ASN A 31 -5.77 35.02 1.13
N THR A 32 -5.33 34.00 0.38
CA THR A 32 -5.39 32.60 0.79
C THR A 32 -4.01 31.96 0.72
N LEU A 33 -3.62 31.22 1.77
CA LEU A 33 -2.41 30.39 1.77
C LEU A 33 -2.81 28.93 1.49
N LEU A 34 -2.12 28.29 0.54
CA LEU A 34 -2.38 26.90 0.14
C LEU A 34 -1.14 26.04 0.33
N ALA A 35 -1.32 24.87 0.92
CA ALA A 35 -0.33 23.80 0.84
C ALA A 35 -0.52 23.03 -0.47
N VAL A 36 0.57 22.79 -1.21
CA VAL A 36 0.50 22.15 -2.53
C VAL A 36 1.28 20.83 -2.53
N LEU A 37 0.61 19.76 -2.94
CA LEU A 37 1.23 18.47 -3.21
C LEU A 37 1.29 18.22 -4.72
N SER A 38 2.51 18.13 -5.25
CA SER A 38 2.69 17.79 -6.67
C SER A 38 2.54 16.29 -6.91
N LYS A 39 2.05 15.90 -8.09
CA LYS A 39 1.98 14.49 -8.53
C LYS A 39 3.33 13.78 -8.40
N LYS A 40 4.42 14.43 -8.84
CA LYS A 40 5.79 13.90 -8.69
C LYS A 40 6.17 13.65 -7.22
N GLY A 41 5.79 14.57 -6.32
CA GLY A 41 6.01 14.43 -4.89
C GLY A 41 5.19 13.28 -4.29
N PHE A 42 3.92 13.17 -4.68
CA PHE A 42 3.03 12.08 -4.28
C PHE A 42 3.54 10.72 -4.76
N ASP A 43 3.81 10.57 -6.05
CA ASP A 43 4.30 9.32 -6.67
C ASP A 43 5.60 8.83 -6.03
N ARG A 44 6.52 9.76 -5.73
CA ARG A 44 7.79 9.43 -5.07
C ARG A 44 7.53 8.87 -3.66
N ASN A 45 6.71 9.54 -2.87
CA ASN A 45 6.42 9.10 -1.50
C ASN A 45 5.67 7.77 -1.49
N LEU A 46 4.69 7.59 -2.38
CA LEU A 46 3.95 6.34 -2.49
C LEU A 46 4.88 5.19 -2.89
N LYS A 47 5.65 5.32 -3.97
CA LYS A 47 6.63 4.30 -4.40
C LYS A 47 7.67 3.98 -3.34
N ASN A 48 8.18 5.00 -2.63
CA ASN A 48 9.14 4.78 -1.56
C ASN A 48 8.50 4.00 -0.40
N SER A 49 7.25 4.31 -0.05
CA SER A 49 6.53 3.61 1.02
C SER A 49 6.23 2.15 0.64
N GLU A 50 5.81 1.89 -0.60
CA GLU A 50 5.53 0.55 -1.10
C GLU A 50 6.80 -0.30 -1.19
N ASN A 51 7.88 0.26 -1.76
CA ASN A 51 9.17 -0.43 -1.82
C ASN A 51 9.72 -0.69 -0.42
N THR A 52 9.60 0.25 0.51
CA THR A 52 10.07 0.06 1.89
C THR A 52 9.30 -1.06 2.59
N LYS A 53 7.98 -1.15 2.38
CA LYS A 53 7.14 -2.25 2.91
C LYS A 53 7.56 -3.60 2.30
N LEU A 54 7.68 -3.65 0.97
CA LEU A 54 8.11 -4.85 0.24
C LEU A 54 9.48 -5.34 0.70
N GLU A 55 10.46 -4.45 0.85
CA GLU A 55 11.80 -4.80 1.31
C GLU A 55 11.81 -5.32 2.75
N ARG A 56 10.92 -4.82 3.62
CA ARG A 56 10.76 -5.36 4.98
C ARG A 56 10.25 -6.80 4.94
N GLU A 57 9.21 -7.07 4.16
CA GLU A 57 8.63 -8.41 4.05
C GLU A 57 9.59 -9.41 3.38
N ILE A 58 10.35 -8.98 2.37
CA ILE A 58 11.42 -9.79 1.77
C ILE A 58 12.50 -10.14 2.81
N LYS A 59 12.88 -9.18 3.67
CA LYS A 59 13.82 -9.43 4.76
C LYS A 59 13.28 -10.43 5.77
N GLU A 60 12.00 -10.34 6.11
CA GLU A 60 11.35 -11.32 7.00
C GLU A 60 11.36 -12.73 6.39
N LEU A 61 11.07 -12.86 5.09
CA LEU A 61 11.18 -14.15 4.40
C LEU A 61 12.60 -14.74 4.47
N ASN A 62 13.65 -13.91 4.46
CA ASN A 62 15.03 -14.40 4.56
C ASN A 62 15.36 -15.07 5.91
N ASN A 63 14.56 -14.83 6.95
CA ASN A 63 14.74 -15.49 8.25
C ASN A 63 14.40 -16.99 8.17
N PHE A 64 13.57 -17.40 7.21
CA PHE A 64 13.24 -18.80 6.99
C PHE A 64 14.24 -19.44 6.04
N GLY A 65 14.86 -20.54 6.48
CA GLY A 65 15.91 -21.24 5.72
C GLY A 65 15.50 -21.62 4.29
N ILE A 66 14.24 -22.01 4.10
CA ILE A 66 13.68 -22.43 2.81
C ILE A 66 13.71 -21.32 1.74
N PHE A 67 13.76 -20.04 2.16
CA PHE A 67 13.77 -18.91 1.24
C PHE A 67 15.17 -18.33 1.00
N LYS A 68 16.22 -18.81 1.67
CA LYS A 68 17.57 -18.21 1.57
C LYS A 68 18.08 -18.13 0.12
N ASN A 69 17.93 -19.21 -0.65
CA ASN A 69 18.45 -19.31 -2.03
C ASN A 69 17.48 -18.80 -3.11
N ILE A 70 16.35 -18.20 -2.72
CA ILE A 70 15.39 -17.62 -3.67
C ILE A 70 15.82 -16.20 -4.06
N THR A 71 15.76 -15.88 -5.34
CA THR A 71 16.10 -14.55 -5.86
C THR A 71 15.16 -13.46 -5.31
N ARG A 72 15.65 -12.21 -5.22
CA ARG A 72 14.82 -11.07 -4.80
C ARG A 72 13.52 -10.96 -5.61
N THR A 73 13.59 -11.15 -6.93
CA THR A 73 12.43 -11.07 -7.81
C THR A 73 11.38 -12.13 -7.48
N SER A 74 11.80 -13.38 -7.24
CA SER A 74 10.89 -14.45 -6.84
C SER A 74 10.31 -14.22 -5.45
N LYS A 75 11.11 -13.73 -4.48
CA LYS A 75 10.61 -13.31 -3.16
C LYS A 75 9.57 -12.19 -3.28
N SER A 76 9.80 -11.20 -4.14
CA SER A 76 8.84 -10.12 -4.38
C SER A 76 7.50 -10.64 -4.91
N LYS A 77 7.53 -11.67 -5.79
CA LYS A 77 6.30 -12.34 -6.24
C LYS A 77 5.62 -13.09 -5.11
N LEU A 78 6.38 -13.84 -4.31
CA LEU A 78 5.84 -14.57 -3.14
C LEU A 78 5.17 -13.63 -2.15
N VAL A 79 5.84 -12.54 -1.75
CA VAL A 79 5.28 -11.53 -0.83
C VAL A 79 3.94 -10.99 -1.33
N LYS A 80 3.79 -10.79 -2.65
CA LYS A 80 2.53 -10.33 -3.25
C LYS A 80 1.42 -11.40 -3.28
N CYS A 81 1.76 -12.68 -3.16
CA CYS A 81 0.80 -13.78 -3.14
C CYS A 81 0.47 -14.29 -1.74
N ILE A 82 1.32 -14.00 -0.75
CA ILE A 82 1.11 -14.39 0.64
C ILE A 82 0.01 -13.52 1.25
N SER A 83 -0.95 -14.16 1.90
CA SER A 83 -1.99 -13.48 2.69
C SER A 83 -1.65 -13.60 4.18
N LYS A 84 -1.81 -12.50 4.93
CA LYS A 84 -1.66 -12.52 6.39
C LYS A 84 -2.95 -13.02 7.00
N GLU A 85 -2.83 -13.97 7.91
CA GLU A 85 -3.95 -14.53 8.65
C GLU A 85 -3.67 -14.42 10.15
N GLU A 86 -4.59 -13.76 10.87
CA GLU A 86 -4.53 -13.65 12.32
C GLU A 86 -5.28 -14.82 12.95
N VAL A 87 -4.60 -15.56 13.82
CA VAL A 87 -5.12 -16.79 14.41
C VAL A 87 -5.35 -16.57 15.91
N LYS A 88 -6.53 -16.91 16.39
CA LYS A 88 -6.86 -16.82 17.82
C LYS A 88 -6.36 -18.04 18.59
N LYS A 89 -6.11 -17.87 19.89
CA LYS A 89 -5.82 -19.01 20.77
C LYS A 89 -6.95 -20.03 20.70
N GLY A 90 -6.60 -21.28 20.40
CA GLY A 90 -7.56 -22.39 20.26
C GLY A 90 -8.21 -22.51 18.87
N GLN A 91 -7.88 -21.65 17.91
CA GLN A 91 -8.31 -21.79 16.52
C GLN A 91 -7.49 -22.86 15.81
N TYR A 92 -8.16 -23.79 15.14
CA TYR A 92 -7.54 -24.81 14.30
C TYR A 92 -7.34 -24.27 12.88
N LEU A 93 -6.13 -24.37 12.34
CA LEU A 93 -5.80 -23.98 10.95
C LEU A 93 -6.03 -25.09 9.93
N CYS A 94 -5.80 -26.33 10.36
CA CYS A 94 -6.09 -27.54 9.61
C CYS A 94 -6.43 -28.66 10.60
N LYS A 95 -7.17 -29.66 10.12
CA LYS A 95 -7.43 -30.90 10.85
C LYS A 95 -6.72 -32.05 10.15
N GLU A 96 -6.48 -33.10 10.92
CA GLU A 96 -5.97 -34.35 10.37
C GLU A 96 -6.94 -34.86 9.30
N ASN A 97 -6.39 -35.26 8.15
CA ASN A 97 -7.09 -35.71 6.94
C ASN A 97 -7.77 -34.61 6.10
N ASP A 98 -7.55 -33.33 6.40
CA ASP A 98 -7.94 -32.26 5.46
C ASP A 98 -7.04 -32.28 4.20
N GLU A 99 -7.61 -31.95 3.04
CA GLU A 99 -6.82 -31.69 1.84
C GLU A 99 -5.91 -30.46 2.07
N SER A 100 -4.60 -30.63 1.86
CA SER A 100 -3.63 -29.58 2.06
C SER A 100 -3.65 -28.57 0.91
N VAL A 101 -4.48 -27.54 1.03
CA VAL A 101 -4.58 -26.45 0.03
C VAL A 101 -3.57 -25.33 0.29
N TYR A 102 -3.10 -25.18 1.52
CA TYR A 102 -2.29 -24.02 1.95
C TYR A 102 -0.98 -24.43 2.62
N VAL A 103 0.02 -23.55 2.47
CA VAL A 103 1.25 -23.58 3.27
C VAL A 103 1.25 -22.37 4.19
N TYR A 104 1.35 -22.61 5.49
CA TYR A 104 1.40 -21.55 6.50
C TYR A 104 2.83 -21.29 6.95
N ILE A 105 3.16 -20.02 7.14
CA ILE A 105 4.43 -19.56 7.71
C ILE A 105 4.09 -18.90 9.04
N ILE A 106 4.53 -19.51 10.14
CA ILE A 106 4.28 -18.97 11.48
C ILE A 106 5.28 -17.84 11.74
N LYS A 107 4.74 -16.68 12.10
CA LYS A 107 5.48 -15.49 12.50
C LYS A 107 5.07 -15.14 13.92
N GLU A 108 6.06 -14.98 14.80
CA GLU A 108 5.89 -14.44 16.17
C GLU A 108 5.61 -12.93 16.17
#